data_AF-A0A6P6GGN5-F1
#
_entry.id   AF-A0A6P6GGN5-F1
#
_cell.length_a   1.000
_cell.length_b   1.000
_cell.length_c   1.000
_cell.angle_alpha   90.00
_cell.angle_beta   90.00
_cell.angle_gamma   90.00
#
_symmetry.space_group_name_H-M   'P 1'
#
loop_
_entity.id
_entity.type
_entity.pdbx_description
1 polymer ?
#
loop_
_entity_poly.entity_id
_entity_poly.type
_entity_poly.pdbx_seq_one_letter_code
_entity_poly.pdbx_strand_id
1 'polypeptide(L)'
;MDAAAGLSVSFLVGEIEYVYIYIYICTGGWNGAPDGRHAWGYCFITEQNPGSDYCSWDYPDYPCASGRKYFGRGPIQLSWNYNYGQCGRAIGIDLLNNPDLVASDAVISFKTAIWFWMTPQWPKPSCHDVITERWSPSSADWAAGRAPGYGVITNIINGGLECGKGWNDKVDDRIGFYKRYCDLLHVGYGDNLDCYNQRHFGSEILVDTM
;
A
#
# COMPACT_ATOMS: atom_id res chain seq x y z
N MET A 1 -21.41 2.21 32.04
CA MET A 1 -20.10 2.25 31.37
C MET A 1 -20.14 1.16 30.31
N ASP A 2 -20.43 1.57 29.08
CA ASP A 2 -20.94 0.72 28.00
C ASP A 2 -19.88 -0.20 27.40
N ALA A 3 -20.04 -1.51 27.60
CA ALA A 3 -19.35 -2.53 26.81
C ALA A 3 -19.87 -2.58 25.35
N ALA A 4 -21.05 -2.00 25.06
CA ALA A 4 -21.66 -1.97 23.73
C ALA A 4 -20.97 -0.99 22.76
N ALA A 5 -20.41 0.12 23.26
CA ALA A 5 -19.66 1.07 22.44
C ALA A 5 -18.34 0.48 21.93
N GLY A 6 -17.68 -0.37 22.72
CA GLY A 6 -16.44 -1.05 22.34
C GLY A 6 -16.63 -2.10 21.25
N LEU A 7 -17.74 -2.87 21.28
CA LEU A 7 -18.02 -3.88 20.25
C LEU A 7 -18.35 -3.25 18.89
N SER A 8 -19.08 -2.13 18.87
CA SER A 8 -19.43 -1.39 17.66
C SER A 8 -18.19 -0.80 16.97
N VAL A 9 -17.27 -0.19 17.73
CA VAL A 9 -16.03 0.37 17.19
C VAL A 9 -15.09 -0.74 16.69
N SER A 10 -14.94 -1.85 17.43
CA SER A 10 -14.11 -2.97 16.97
C SER A 10 -14.67 -3.70 15.75
N PHE A 11 -16.00 -3.80 15.61
CA PHE A 11 -16.66 -4.37 14.44
C PHE A 11 -16.47 -3.46 13.21
N LEU A 12 -16.66 -2.15 13.38
CA LEU A 12 -16.41 -1.16 12.32
C LEU A 12 -14.93 -1.11 11.90
N VAL A 13 -13.99 -1.19 12.85
CA VAL A 13 -12.55 -1.26 12.54
C VAL A 13 -12.20 -2.53 11.76
N GLY A 14 -12.81 -3.67 12.09
CA GLY A 14 -12.64 -4.90 11.34
C GLY A 14 -13.17 -4.81 9.91
N GLU A 15 -14.40 -4.33 9.72
CA GLU A 15 -15.01 -4.15 8.39
C GLU A 15 -14.26 -3.11 7.53
N ILE A 16 -13.79 -2.03 8.16
CA ILE A 16 -12.89 -1.04 7.56
C ILE A 16 -11.62 -1.76 7.09
N GLU A 17 -10.86 -2.45 7.94
CA GLU A 17 -9.62 -3.16 7.54
C GLU A 17 -9.82 -4.12 6.34
N TYR A 18 -10.95 -4.84 6.28
CA TYR A 18 -11.31 -5.70 5.13
C TYR A 18 -11.54 -4.92 3.84
N VAL A 19 -11.96 -3.65 3.88
CA VAL A 19 -11.99 -2.79 2.69
C VAL A 19 -10.56 -2.57 2.17
N TYR A 20 -9.61 -2.24 3.06
CA TYR A 20 -8.32 -1.68 2.63
C TYR A 20 -7.26 -2.69 2.22
N ILE A 21 -7.24 -3.89 2.82
CA ILE A 21 -6.37 -4.98 2.36
C ILE A 21 -6.78 -5.42 0.93
N TYR A 22 -8.04 -5.21 0.56
CA TYR A 22 -8.61 -5.63 -0.73
C TYR A 22 -8.59 -4.53 -1.80
N ILE A 23 -8.09 -3.34 -1.48
CA ILE A 23 -7.96 -2.26 -2.46
C ILE A 23 -6.59 -2.32 -3.12
N TYR A 24 -6.64 -2.90 -4.33
CA TYR A 24 -5.91 -2.44 -5.50
C TYR A 24 -4.40 -2.34 -5.40
N ILE A 25 -3.68 -3.20 -6.15
CA ILE A 25 -2.53 -2.80 -7.01
C ILE A 25 -2.54 -3.51 -8.39
N CYS A 26 -3.63 -4.20 -8.79
CA CYS A 26 -3.62 -5.05 -10.00
C CYS A 26 -4.93 -5.05 -10.82
N THR A 27 -5.43 -3.87 -11.23
CA THR A 27 -6.66 -3.81 -12.03
C THR A 27 -6.45 -4.21 -13.48
N GLY A 28 -7.46 -4.87 -14.03
CA GLY A 28 -7.64 -5.04 -15.47
C GLY A 28 -8.76 -4.16 -16.02
N GLY A 29 -9.29 -3.22 -15.23
CA GLY A 29 -10.45 -2.41 -15.56
C GLY A 29 -10.19 -1.34 -16.62
N TRP A 30 -11.22 -1.03 -17.40
CA TRP A 30 -11.21 0.02 -18.42
C TRP A 30 -12.56 0.75 -18.44
N ASN A 31 -12.63 1.88 -19.13
CA ASN A 31 -13.90 2.59 -19.31
C ASN A 31 -14.90 1.72 -20.08
N GLY A 32 -16.02 1.39 -19.45
CA GLY A 32 -17.04 0.50 -20.02
C GLY A 32 -16.83 -0.99 -19.73
N ALA A 33 -15.90 -1.36 -18.83
CA ALA A 33 -15.78 -2.72 -18.35
C ALA A 33 -17.11 -3.19 -17.69
N PRO A 34 -17.48 -4.49 -17.81
CA PRO A 34 -18.62 -5.06 -17.10
C PRO A 34 -18.57 -4.72 -15.61
N ASP A 35 -19.71 -4.28 -15.05
CA ASP A 35 -19.86 -3.83 -13.66
C ASP A 35 -19.00 -2.61 -13.24
N GLY A 36 -18.41 -1.92 -14.21
CA GLY A 36 -17.59 -0.72 -14.04
C GLY A 36 -16.10 -1.02 -13.80
N ARG A 37 -15.23 -0.05 -14.13
CA ARG A 37 -13.76 -0.24 -14.08
C ARG A 37 -13.24 -0.68 -12.71
N HIS A 38 -13.90 -0.28 -11.62
CA HIS A 38 -13.51 -0.63 -10.25
C HIS A 38 -14.02 -2.02 -9.80
N ALA A 39 -14.66 -2.80 -10.67
CA ALA A 39 -15.01 -4.21 -10.41
C ALA A 39 -13.90 -5.20 -10.83
N TRP A 40 -12.81 -4.69 -11.40
CA TRP A 40 -11.77 -5.50 -12.07
C TRP A 40 -10.45 -5.55 -11.29
N GLY A 41 -10.51 -5.46 -9.96
CA GLY A 41 -9.35 -5.65 -9.09
C GLY A 41 -8.83 -7.10 -9.14
N TYR A 42 -7.58 -7.32 -8.71
CA TYR A 42 -6.96 -8.66 -8.68
C TYR A 42 -6.86 -9.37 -10.04
N CYS A 43 -6.94 -8.63 -11.16
CA CYS A 43 -6.86 -9.21 -12.50
C CYS A 43 -5.44 -9.69 -12.84
N PHE A 44 -4.42 -9.02 -12.31
CA PHE A 44 -3.01 -9.37 -12.53
C PHE A 44 -2.36 -9.85 -11.22
N ILE A 45 -1.42 -10.79 -11.33
CA ILE A 45 -0.61 -11.25 -10.19
C ILE A 45 0.82 -10.71 -10.22
N THR A 46 1.30 -10.34 -11.41
CA THR A 46 2.66 -9.88 -11.67
C THR A 46 2.61 -8.56 -12.44
N GLU A 47 3.58 -7.69 -12.16
CA GLU A 47 3.77 -6.42 -12.83
C GLU A 47 3.79 -6.59 -14.35
N GLN A 48 3.05 -5.72 -15.05
CA GLN A 48 3.01 -5.72 -16.50
C GLN A 48 4.16 -4.87 -17.04
N ASN A 49 4.96 -5.44 -17.94
CA ASN A 49 6.09 -4.77 -18.60
C ASN A 49 7.10 -4.13 -17.62
N PRO A 50 7.71 -4.90 -16.71
CA PRO A 50 8.65 -4.35 -15.73
C PRO A 50 9.86 -3.71 -16.44
N GLY A 51 10.14 -2.46 -16.10
CA GLY A 51 11.23 -1.68 -16.71
C GLY A 51 12.62 -1.93 -16.10
N SER A 52 12.71 -2.77 -15.07
CA SER A 52 13.93 -3.06 -14.33
C SER A 52 13.81 -4.41 -13.62
N ASP A 53 14.93 -4.90 -13.07
CA ASP A 53 14.95 -6.06 -12.18
C ASP A 53 14.65 -5.69 -10.72
N TYR A 54 14.50 -4.39 -10.42
CA TYR A 54 14.20 -3.87 -9.08
C TYR A 54 15.22 -4.36 -8.03
N CYS A 55 16.49 -4.37 -8.42
CA CYS A 55 17.60 -4.70 -7.55
C CYS A 55 18.30 -3.39 -7.13
N SER A 56 18.29 -3.07 -5.84
CA SER A 56 19.09 -2.00 -5.25
C SER A 56 20.22 -2.60 -4.40
N TRP A 57 21.44 -2.16 -4.68
CA TRP A 57 22.64 -2.55 -3.93
C TRP A 57 22.85 -1.70 -2.67
N ASP A 58 22.00 -0.70 -2.42
CA ASP A 58 22.11 0.19 -1.25
C ASP A 58 21.68 -0.50 0.06
N TYR A 59 21.13 -1.72 -0.04
CA TYR A 59 20.63 -2.52 1.08
C TYR A 59 21.44 -3.82 1.23
N PRO A 60 22.62 -3.76 1.87
CA PRO A 60 23.55 -4.90 1.94
C PRO A 60 23.00 -6.09 2.73
N ASP A 61 22.02 -5.87 3.62
CA ASP A 61 21.35 -6.95 4.37
C ASP A 61 20.44 -7.82 3.48
N TYR A 62 20.07 -7.32 2.30
CA TYR A 62 19.17 -7.98 1.36
C TYR A 62 19.77 -8.04 -0.05
N PRO A 63 20.93 -8.71 -0.24
CA PRO A 63 21.61 -8.73 -1.52
C PRO A 63 20.74 -9.39 -2.59
N CYS A 64 20.80 -8.87 -3.81
CA CYS A 64 20.07 -9.46 -4.93
C CYS A 64 20.59 -10.86 -5.24
N ALA A 65 19.72 -11.86 -5.19
CA ALA A 65 20.04 -13.23 -5.53
C ALA A 65 20.32 -13.34 -7.04
N SER A 66 21.34 -14.11 -7.41
CA SER A 66 21.76 -14.27 -8.80
C SER A 66 20.61 -14.76 -9.69
N GLY A 67 20.36 -14.04 -10.80
CA GLY A 67 19.30 -14.36 -11.75
C GLY A 67 17.88 -14.10 -11.25
N ARG A 68 17.69 -13.52 -10.06
CA ARG A 68 16.37 -13.18 -9.51
C ARG A 68 16.00 -11.74 -9.80
N LYS A 69 14.68 -11.51 -9.92
CA LYS A 69 14.08 -10.22 -10.23
C LYS A 69 12.97 -9.90 -9.24
N TYR A 70 12.91 -8.66 -8.80
CA TYR A 70 12.04 -8.20 -7.71
C TYR A 70 10.99 -7.20 -8.18
N PHE A 71 10.50 -7.35 -9.42
CA PHE A 71 9.33 -6.62 -9.91
C PHE A 71 8.07 -6.97 -9.11
N GLY A 72 7.02 -6.18 -9.31
CA GLY A 72 5.77 -6.29 -8.56
C GLY A 72 5.14 -7.68 -8.65
N ARG A 73 4.85 -8.28 -7.49
CA ARG A 73 4.06 -9.52 -7.39
C ARG A 73 3.04 -9.44 -6.27
N GLY A 74 1.93 -10.15 -6.44
CA GLY A 74 0.87 -10.25 -5.45
C GLY A 74 -0.01 -9.00 -5.34
N PRO A 75 -0.95 -8.99 -4.38
CA PRO A 75 -1.96 -7.95 -4.25
C PRO A 75 -1.39 -6.55 -4.01
N ILE A 76 -0.24 -6.47 -3.32
CA ILE A 76 0.45 -5.21 -3.05
C ILE A 76 1.56 -4.90 -4.06
N GLN A 77 1.68 -5.68 -5.15
CA GLN A 77 2.79 -5.61 -6.10
C GLN A 77 4.14 -5.39 -5.39
N LEU A 78 4.46 -6.30 -4.46
CA LEU A 78 5.69 -6.23 -3.67
C LEU A 78 6.86 -6.11 -4.64
N SER A 79 7.66 -5.06 -4.47
CA SER A 79 8.75 -4.70 -5.37
C SER A 79 10.01 -4.38 -4.58
N TRP A 80 11.18 -4.57 -5.20
CA TRP A 80 12.52 -4.39 -4.66
C TRP A 80 13.03 -5.47 -3.71
N ASN A 81 14.30 -5.86 -3.89
CA ASN A 81 15.01 -6.85 -3.07
C ASN A 81 14.90 -6.61 -1.57
N TYR A 82 15.02 -5.36 -1.10
CA TYR A 82 14.92 -5.04 0.32
C TYR A 82 13.52 -5.28 0.90
N ASN A 83 12.45 -5.17 0.11
CA ASN A 83 11.10 -5.51 0.56
C ASN A 83 10.88 -7.02 0.57
N TYR A 84 11.32 -7.74 -0.47
CA TYR A 84 11.27 -9.20 -0.50
C TYR A 84 12.05 -9.82 0.66
N GLY A 85 13.25 -9.30 0.95
CA GLY A 85 14.08 -9.76 2.06
C GLY A 85 13.44 -9.53 3.44
N GLN A 86 12.97 -8.30 3.72
CA GLN A 86 12.29 -7.98 4.98
C GLN A 86 11.00 -8.79 5.16
N CYS A 87 10.17 -8.87 4.11
CA CYS A 87 8.93 -9.63 4.11
C CYS A 87 9.19 -11.12 4.34
N GLY A 88 10.12 -11.69 3.58
CA GLY A 88 10.48 -13.10 3.68
C GLY A 88 10.94 -13.47 5.08
N ARG A 89 11.79 -12.64 5.69
CA ARG A 89 12.22 -12.81 7.08
C ARG A 89 11.03 -12.77 8.06
N ALA A 90 10.10 -11.82 7.89
CA ALA A 90 8.96 -11.67 8.77
C ALA A 90 7.97 -12.84 8.69
N ILE A 91 7.75 -13.40 7.49
CA ILE A 91 6.79 -14.50 7.29
C ILE A 91 7.43 -15.90 7.33
N GLY A 92 8.75 -15.98 7.54
CA GLY A 92 9.51 -17.24 7.64
C GLY A 92 9.70 -17.95 6.29
N ILE A 93 9.78 -17.21 5.19
CA ILE A 93 9.90 -17.75 3.82
C ILE A 93 11.04 -17.03 3.10
N ASP A 94 11.93 -17.78 2.44
CA ASP A 94 13.04 -17.17 1.70
C ASP A 94 12.59 -16.57 0.36
N LEU A 95 11.94 -15.42 0.43
CA LEU A 95 11.47 -14.65 -0.71
C LEU A 95 12.61 -13.92 -1.45
N LEU A 96 13.77 -13.74 -0.83
CA LEU A 96 14.92 -13.10 -1.47
C LEU A 96 15.51 -14.00 -2.56
N ASN A 97 15.64 -15.31 -2.29
CA ASN A 97 16.10 -16.29 -3.27
C ASN A 97 14.97 -16.90 -4.10
N ASN A 98 13.71 -16.82 -3.64
CA ASN A 98 12.54 -17.40 -4.30
C ASN A 98 11.40 -16.38 -4.47
N PRO A 99 11.62 -15.24 -5.15
CA PRO A 99 10.62 -14.18 -5.26
C PRO A 99 9.36 -14.60 -6.02
N ASP A 100 9.47 -15.59 -6.91
CA ASP A 100 8.33 -16.10 -7.69
C ASP A 100 7.25 -16.76 -6.83
N LEU A 101 7.57 -17.17 -5.59
CA LEU A 101 6.58 -17.70 -4.63
C LEU A 101 5.44 -16.71 -4.37
N VAL A 102 5.71 -15.40 -4.44
CA VAL A 102 4.68 -14.36 -4.25
C VAL A 102 3.63 -14.39 -5.37
N ALA A 103 3.96 -14.92 -6.54
CA ALA A 103 3.04 -15.04 -7.68
C ALA A 103 2.50 -16.47 -7.90
N SER A 104 3.09 -17.49 -7.28
CA SER A 104 2.70 -18.90 -7.47
C SER A 104 1.97 -19.53 -6.29
N ASP A 105 2.07 -18.95 -5.09
CA ASP A 105 1.34 -19.40 -3.90
C ASP A 105 0.45 -18.27 -3.37
N ALA A 106 -0.87 -18.47 -3.42
CA ALA A 106 -1.84 -17.45 -3.03
C ALA A 106 -1.73 -17.06 -1.54
N VAL A 107 -1.41 -18.01 -0.64
CA VAL A 107 -1.27 -17.72 0.79
C VAL A 107 -0.03 -16.87 1.03
N ILE A 108 1.08 -17.19 0.37
CA ILE A 108 2.30 -16.36 0.42
C ILE A 108 1.99 -14.98 -0.16
N SER A 109 1.29 -14.91 -1.29
CA SER A 109 0.90 -13.66 -1.95
C SER A 109 0.11 -12.72 -1.03
N PHE A 110 -0.92 -13.23 -0.35
CA PHE A 110 -1.68 -12.42 0.60
C PHE A 110 -0.89 -12.09 1.87
N LYS A 111 -0.02 -12.99 2.35
CA LYS A 111 0.89 -12.70 3.46
C LYS A 111 1.81 -11.54 3.16
N THR A 112 2.32 -11.39 1.93
CA THR A 112 3.17 -10.24 1.58
C THR A 112 2.40 -8.92 1.58
N ALA A 113 1.16 -8.94 1.11
CA ALA A 113 0.28 -7.76 1.14
C ALA A 113 -0.05 -7.33 2.57
N ILE A 114 -0.44 -8.28 3.42
CA ILE A 114 -0.72 -8.02 4.84
C ILE A 114 0.55 -7.56 5.55
N TRP A 115 1.70 -8.20 5.30
CA TRP A 115 2.96 -7.76 5.87
C TRP A 115 3.25 -6.29 5.53
N PHE A 116 3.14 -5.90 4.26
CA PHE A 116 3.37 -4.51 3.87
C PHE A 116 2.39 -3.56 4.56
N TRP A 117 1.11 -3.94 4.62
CA TRP A 117 0.05 -3.14 5.25
C TRP A 117 0.30 -2.88 6.75
N MET A 118 0.81 -3.88 7.45
CA MET A 118 1.03 -3.87 8.90
C MET A 118 2.41 -3.36 9.31
N THR A 119 3.37 -3.25 8.39
CA THR A 119 4.77 -2.97 8.75
C THR A 119 5.12 -1.50 8.51
N PRO A 120 5.37 -0.70 9.56
CA PRO A 120 5.91 0.63 9.38
C PRO A 120 7.32 0.56 8.80
N GLN A 121 7.64 1.48 7.89
CA GLN A 121 8.98 1.63 7.30
C GLN A 121 9.40 3.09 7.41
N TRP A 122 10.13 3.42 8.48
CA TRP A 122 10.48 4.81 8.80
C TRP A 122 11.00 5.56 7.55
N PRO A 123 10.51 6.78 7.27
CA PRO A 123 9.61 7.60 8.09
C PRO A 123 8.10 7.30 7.93
N LYS A 124 7.73 6.30 7.12
CA LYS A 124 6.33 5.95 6.86
C LYS A 124 5.73 5.19 8.06
N PRO A 125 4.53 5.55 8.54
CA PRO A 125 3.76 4.68 9.43
C PRO A 125 3.28 3.43 8.67
N SER A 126 2.69 2.47 9.38
CA SER A 126 1.96 1.39 8.71
C SER A 126 0.64 1.94 8.12
N CYS A 127 0.18 1.36 7.01
CA CYS A 127 -1.15 1.69 6.48
C CYS A 127 -2.24 1.36 7.51
N HIS A 128 -2.03 0.29 8.27
CA HIS A 128 -2.87 -0.12 9.39
C HIS A 128 -3.04 0.98 10.45
N ASP A 129 -1.94 1.57 10.92
CA ASP A 129 -2.01 2.60 11.96
C ASP A 129 -2.72 3.87 11.44
N VAL A 130 -2.55 4.21 10.16
CA VAL A 130 -3.28 5.31 9.54
C VAL A 130 -4.78 5.04 9.58
N ILE A 131 -5.23 3.88 9.10
CA ILE A 131 -6.66 3.65 8.90
C ILE A 131 -7.40 3.32 10.19
N THR A 132 -6.68 2.81 11.20
CA THR A 132 -7.23 2.57 12.53
C THR A 132 -7.09 3.77 13.46
N GLU A 133 -6.76 4.94 12.91
CA GLU A 133 -6.60 6.22 13.62
C GLU A 133 -5.56 6.17 14.77
N ARG A 134 -4.60 5.25 14.67
CA ARG A 134 -3.48 5.10 15.63
C ARG A 134 -2.27 5.95 15.27
N TRP A 135 -2.13 6.33 14.00
CA TRP A 135 -1.08 7.22 13.56
C TRP A 135 -1.42 8.68 13.88
N SER A 136 -0.56 9.34 14.65
CA SER A 136 -0.60 10.78 14.88
C SER A 136 0.45 11.46 13.98
N PRO A 137 0.06 12.31 13.01
CA PRO A 137 1.01 12.99 12.14
C PRO A 137 1.95 13.92 12.91
N SER A 138 3.22 13.91 12.55
CA SER A 138 4.22 14.84 13.07
C SER A 138 4.01 16.26 12.53
N SER A 139 4.73 17.24 13.08
CA SER A 139 4.77 18.60 12.51
C SER A 139 5.25 18.61 11.05
N ALA A 140 6.21 17.75 10.70
CA ALA A 140 6.69 17.59 9.33
C ALA A 140 5.61 17.01 8.40
N ASP A 141 4.81 16.06 8.90
CA ASP A 141 3.67 15.52 8.14
C ASP A 141 2.63 16.59 7.83
N TRP A 142 2.26 17.41 8.83
CA TRP A 142 1.35 18.53 8.62
C TRP A 142 1.91 19.55 7.62
N ALA A 143 3.19 19.91 7.74
CA ALA A 143 3.86 20.82 6.81
C ALA A 143 3.92 20.27 5.38
N ALA A 144 3.95 18.95 5.22
CA ALA A 144 3.89 18.26 3.95
C ALA A 144 2.48 17.98 3.43
N GLY A 145 1.43 18.41 4.15
CA GLY A 145 0.03 18.17 3.81
C GLY A 145 -0.44 16.73 4.06
N ARG A 146 0.34 15.90 4.75
CA ARG A 146 0.03 14.49 5.05
C ARG A 146 -0.93 14.39 6.23
N ALA A 147 -2.21 14.63 5.99
CA ALA A 147 -3.28 14.42 6.97
C ALA A 147 -3.76 12.94 7.00
N PRO A 148 -4.33 12.44 8.12
CA PRO A 148 -4.90 11.09 8.18
C PRO A 148 -6.02 10.90 7.15
N GLY A 149 -6.00 9.77 6.45
CA GLY A 149 -6.98 9.41 5.42
C GLY A 149 -6.40 8.51 4.33
N TYR A 150 -7.25 8.12 3.37
CA TYR A 150 -6.83 7.19 2.31
C TYR A 150 -5.72 7.74 1.40
N GLY A 151 -5.60 9.06 1.30
CA GLY A 151 -4.54 9.74 0.56
C GLY A 151 -3.15 9.42 1.11
N VAL A 152 -2.95 9.48 2.43
CA VAL A 152 -1.62 9.20 3.00
C VAL A 152 -1.27 7.71 2.87
N ILE A 153 -2.26 6.82 2.84
CA ILE A 153 -2.05 5.38 2.52
C ILE A 153 -1.52 5.23 1.10
N THR A 154 -2.11 5.93 0.13
CA THR A 154 -1.59 5.98 -1.25
C THR A 154 -0.15 6.51 -1.28
N ASN A 155 0.16 7.51 -0.45
CA ASN A 155 1.51 8.06 -0.31
C ASN A 155 2.51 7.05 0.28
N ILE A 156 2.11 6.25 1.27
CA ILE A 156 2.92 5.16 1.83
C ILE A 156 3.24 4.12 0.75
N ILE A 157 2.23 3.72 -0.03
CA ILE A 157 2.34 2.69 -1.06
C ILE A 157 3.23 3.14 -2.21
N ASN A 158 2.96 4.31 -2.83
CA ASN A 158 3.65 4.74 -4.04
C ASN A 158 3.81 6.26 -4.21
N GLY A 159 3.94 6.99 -3.10
CA GLY A 159 3.91 8.45 -3.11
C GLY A 159 4.95 9.13 -3.99
N GLY A 160 6.16 8.56 -4.11
CA GLY A 160 7.21 9.13 -4.97
C GLY A 160 6.82 9.19 -6.46
N LEU A 161 5.94 8.30 -6.89
CA LEU A 161 5.43 8.27 -8.26
C LEU A 161 4.10 9.01 -8.40
N GLU A 162 3.23 8.96 -7.40
CA GLU A 162 1.81 9.31 -7.53
C GLU A 162 1.36 10.58 -6.78
N CYS A 163 2.04 10.98 -5.70
CA CYS A 163 1.59 12.04 -4.79
C CYS A 163 2.36 13.35 -4.97
N GLY A 164 1.72 14.47 -4.65
CA GLY A 164 2.32 15.82 -4.71
C GLY A 164 2.52 16.35 -6.14
N LYS A 165 1.79 15.81 -7.11
CA LYS A 165 1.89 16.12 -8.55
C LYS A 165 0.57 16.60 -9.15
N GLY A 166 -0.39 16.99 -8.30
CA GLY A 166 -1.75 17.29 -8.72
C GLY A 166 -2.55 16.03 -9.07
N TRP A 167 -3.71 16.23 -9.68
CA TRP A 167 -4.59 15.14 -10.10
C TRP A 167 -3.89 14.20 -11.08
N ASN A 168 -4.08 12.89 -10.88
CA ASN A 168 -3.66 11.86 -11.83
C ASN A 168 -4.59 10.65 -11.75
N ASP A 169 -4.63 9.92 -12.85
CA ASP A 169 -5.47 8.74 -13.06
C ASP A 169 -5.19 7.61 -12.07
N LYS A 170 -3.93 7.41 -11.66
CA LYS A 170 -3.55 6.33 -10.73
C LYS A 170 -4.17 6.52 -9.35
N VAL A 171 -4.04 7.72 -8.79
CA VAL A 171 -4.65 8.04 -7.48
C VAL A 171 -6.17 8.06 -7.59
N ASP A 172 -6.74 8.58 -8.68
CA ASP A 172 -8.19 8.55 -8.92
C ASP A 172 -8.75 7.13 -8.96
N ASP A 173 -8.04 6.20 -9.61
CA ASP A 173 -8.44 4.80 -9.71
C ASP A 173 -8.38 4.11 -8.33
N ARG A 174 -7.34 4.36 -7.53
CA ARG A 174 -7.27 3.89 -6.12
C ARG A 174 -8.47 4.36 -5.31
N ILE A 175 -8.81 5.65 -5.40
CA ILE A 175 -9.97 6.23 -4.71
C ILE A 175 -11.27 5.59 -5.22
N GLY A 176 -11.37 5.29 -6.50
CA GLY A 176 -12.54 4.68 -7.09
C GLY A 176 -12.80 3.25 -6.60
N PHE A 177 -11.76 2.41 -6.52
CA PHE A 177 -11.84 1.11 -5.85
C PHE A 177 -12.22 1.24 -4.38
N TYR A 178 -11.60 2.20 -3.69
CA TYR A 178 -11.88 2.47 -2.29
C TYR A 178 -13.36 2.78 -2.03
N LYS A 179 -13.90 3.77 -2.74
CA LYS A 179 -15.31 4.15 -2.63
C LYS A 179 -16.25 2.99 -2.93
N ARG A 180 -15.95 2.21 -3.98
CA ARG A 180 -16.77 1.06 -4.35
C ARG A 180 -16.88 0.04 -3.22
N TYR A 181 -15.78 -0.32 -2.57
CA TYR A 181 -15.81 -1.31 -1.50
C TYR A 181 -16.41 -0.74 -0.22
N CYS A 182 -16.18 0.54 0.09
CA CYS A 182 -16.90 1.21 1.17
C CYS A 182 -18.42 1.16 0.97
N ASP A 183 -18.91 1.42 -0.26
CA ASP A 183 -20.34 1.36 -0.58
C ASP A 183 -20.91 -0.05 -0.39
N LEU A 184 -20.17 -1.07 -0.83
CA LEU A 184 -20.56 -2.49 -0.68
C LEU A 184 -20.62 -2.93 0.78
N LEU A 185 -19.76 -2.37 1.63
CA LEU A 185 -19.69 -2.66 3.06
C LEU A 185 -20.47 -1.65 3.91
N HIS A 186 -21.15 -0.70 3.28
CA HIS A 186 -21.97 0.33 3.94
C HIS A 186 -21.20 1.16 5.00
N VAL A 187 -19.94 1.47 4.72
CA VAL A 187 -19.09 2.32 5.56
C VAL A 187 -18.79 3.66 4.89
N GLY A 188 -18.54 4.69 5.69
CA GLY A 188 -18.14 6.01 5.16
C GLY A 188 -16.73 5.99 4.55
N TYR A 189 -16.47 6.89 3.60
CA TYR A 189 -15.15 7.01 2.98
C TYR A 189 -14.14 7.74 3.87
N GLY A 190 -14.60 8.52 4.84
CA GLY A 190 -13.76 9.49 5.53
C GLY A 190 -13.28 10.63 4.61
N ASP A 191 -12.39 11.45 5.15
CA ASP A 191 -11.82 12.62 4.47
C ASP A 191 -10.40 12.33 3.92
N ASN A 192 -9.80 13.33 3.28
CA ASN A 192 -8.41 13.28 2.78
C ASN A 192 -8.12 12.06 1.89
N LEU A 193 -9.02 11.80 0.92
CA LEU A 193 -8.97 10.62 0.07
C LEU A 193 -7.83 10.61 -0.94
N ASP A 194 -7.37 11.79 -1.34
CA ASP A 194 -6.30 11.94 -2.31
C ASP A 194 -4.98 12.37 -1.68
N CYS A 195 -3.91 12.17 -2.43
CA CYS A 195 -2.59 12.67 -2.11
C CYS A 195 -2.06 13.67 -3.15
N TYR A 196 -2.95 14.32 -3.92
CA TYR A 196 -2.56 15.17 -5.05
C TYR A 196 -1.62 16.29 -4.63
N ASN A 197 -1.83 16.83 -3.43
CA ASN A 197 -1.06 17.93 -2.85
C ASN A 197 -0.16 17.51 -1.67
N GLN A 198 -0.08 16.22 -1.37
CA GLN A 198 0.77 15.73 -0.29
C GLN A 198 2.20 15.54 -0.79
N ARG A 199 3.18 16.08 -0.07
CA ARG A 199 4.58 15.77 -0.37
C ARG A 199 4.88 14.31 -0.01
N HIS A 200 5.57 13.58 -0.90
CA HIS A 200 5.84 12.17 -0.67
C HIS A 200 6.82 11.95 0.50
N PHE A 201 6.66 10.85 1.23
CA PHE A 201 7.62 10.45 2.27
C PHE A 201 9.04 10.29 1.68
N GLY A 202 10.06 10.69 2.44
CA GLY A 202 11.48 10.60 2.02
C GLY A 202 11.98 11.77 1.16
N SER A 203 11.14 12.76 0.86
CA SER A 203 11.54 14.02 0.18
C SER A 203 12.19 15.05 1.12
N GLU A 204 12.27 14.77 2.43
CA GLU A 204 12.68 15.72 3.47
C GLU A 204 14.16 15.63 3.86
N ILE A 205 15.05 15.27 2.92
CA ILE A 205 16.48 15.42 3.14
C ILE A 205 16.92 16.78 2.59
N LEU A 206 17.44 17.62 3.52
CA LEU A 206 18.18 18.90 3.37
C LEU A 206 17.49 20.17 3.93
N VAL A 207 17.01 20.18 5.18
CA VAL A 207 16.91 21.47 5.91
C VAL A 207 17.48 21.45 7.33
N ASP A 208 17.63 20.30 7.99
CA ASP A 208 18.12 20.23 9.38
C ASP A 208 19.59 19.79 9.54
N THR A 209 20.45 20.08 8.56
CA THR A 209 21.92 19.92 8.73
C THR A 209 22.72 21.18 8.36
N MET A 210 22.21 22.37 8.71
CA MET A 210 23.04 23.57 8.81
C MET A 210 22.91 24.21 10.18
#